data_AF-D0LHV6-F1
#
_entry.id   AF-D0LHV6-F1
#
_cell.length_a   1.000
_cell.length_b   1.000
_cell.length_c   1.000
_cell.angle_alpha   90.00
_cell.angle_beta   90.00
_cell.angle_gamma   90.00
#
_symmetry.space_group_name_H-M   'P 1'
#
loop_
_entity.id
_entity.type
_entity.pdbx_description
1 polymer ?
#
loop_
_entity_poly.entity_id
_entity_poly.type
_entity_poly.pdbx_seq_one_letter_code
_entity_poly.pdbx_strand_id
1 'polypeptide(L)'
;MAQHLANKLGVNVMAPSATAWIHPDGRVTIGRSPTDDSGAWNSFDPGNRFQEGTPGNANQQPVADADASSVDSGNSVDTADGVNADTGPPGGLEPAPDGPAVAAGVASPEATAAARELAGGAAAQNVKKFVFDASESDAVKQRVRERAQDAAEQAYDAAIVAGKTPKQARKDANKAATQAARAEAEAEAQRAAQDMAQQAIANGGAIDASTLDADASAQLANYQSGSFDAQRIAPAVAGMSDADFQAFMANEVSTGAVPAPQSRNISAPNPPPAQQAMQIWEYPDGTVVRYKPLGDAMRPNPTYAIEVKGNPTLPDSGLGSAAFKVDSSGGAVPKKPDDVANPFSPANNRIQHDAFLEYLMSAGHLSLS
;
A
#
# COMPACT_ATOMS: atom_id res chain seq x y z
N MET A 1 -5.15 -1.87 -12.69
CA MET A 1 -4.60 -2.48 -11.46
C MET A 1 -4.31 -3.97 -11.66
N ALA A 2 -5.28 -4.80 -12.04
CA ALA A 2 -5.12 -6.26 -12.18
C ALA A 2 -3.99 -6.70 -13.15
N GLN A 3 -3.89 -6.13 -14.35
CA GLN A 3 -2.79 -6.44 -15.28
C GLN A 3 -1.41 -6.10 -14.70
N HIS A 4 -1.29 -5.00 -13.96
CA HIS A 4 -0.03 -4.62 -13.30
C HIS A 4 0.32 -5.62 -12.20
N LEU A 5 -0.68 -6.12 -11.46
CA LEU A 5 -0.50 -7.16 -10.46
C LEU A 5 -0.07 -8.50 -11.11
N ALA A 6 -0.72 -8.91 -12.19
CA ALA A 6 -0.33 -10.10 -12.97
C ALA A 6 1.13 -10.00 -13.46
N ASN A 7 1.49 -8.87 -14.06
CA ASN A 7 2.86 -8.62 -14.53
C ASN A 7 3.88 -8.61 -13.39
N LYS A 8 3.54 -8.06 -12.22
CA LYS A 8 4.44 -8.00 -11.06
C LYS A 8 4.63 -9.36 -10.41
N LEU A 9 3.57 -10.16 -10.31
CA LEU A 9 3.60 -11.47 -9.66
C LEU A 9 4.05 -12.60 -10.61
N GLY A 10 4.05 -12.38 -11.92
CA GLY A 10 4.39 -13.40 -12.91
C GLY A 10 3.39 -14.56 -12.97
N VAL A 11 2.15 -14.34 -12.51
CA VAL A 11 1.07 -15.35 -12.48
C VAL A 11 -0.21 -14.78 -13.08
N ASN A 12 -1.08 -15.66 -13.57
CA ASN A 12 -2.42 -15.29 -14.04
C ASN A 12 -3.22 -14.71 -12.86
N VAL A 13 -3.86 -13.55 -13.08
CA VAL A 13 -4.74 -12.92 -12.10
C VAL A 13 -6.15 -12.86 -12.67
N MET A 14 -7.13 -13.35 -11.91
CA MET A 14 -8.54 -13.09 -12.18
C MET A 14 -9.02 -11.87 -11.40
N ALA A 15 -9.68 -10.94 -12.07
CA ALA A 15 -10.26 -9.77 -11.42
C ALA A 15 -11.60 -9.38 -12.08
N PRO A 16 -12.54 -8.82 -11.31
CA PRO A 16 -13.82 -8.40 -11.86
C PRO A 16 -13.66 -7.18 -12.78
N SER A 17 -14.50 -7.08 -13.81
CA SER A 17 -14.54 -5.94 -14.73
C SER A 17 -15.10 -4.67 -14.08
N ALA A 18 -15.81 -4.80 -12.97
CA ALA A 18 -16.38 -3.73 -12.15
C ALA A 18 -16.33 -4.09 -10.65
N THR A 19 -17.11 -3.41 -9.81
CA THR A 19 -17.18 -3.71 -8.37
C THR A 19 -17.85 -5.08 -8.15
N ALA A 20 -17.18 -5.96 -7.40
CA ALA A 20 -17.78 -7.21 -6.93
C ALA A 20 -18.52 -6.99 -5.60
N TRP A 21 -19.76 -7.42 -5.53
CA TRP A 21 -20.62 -7.34 -4.35
C TRP A 21 -20.87 -8.74 -3.82
N ILE A 22 -20.49 -8.99 -2.57
CA ILE A 22 -20.70 -10.27 -1.88
C ILE A 22 -21.99 -10.14 -1.05
N HIS A 23 -22.96 -11.00 -1.32
CA HIS A 23 -24.27 -11.00 -0.67
C HIS A 23 -24.27 -11.90 0.58
N PRO A 24 -25.20 -11.70 1.55
CA PRO A 24 -25.29 -12.54 2.75
C PRO A 24 -25.54 -14.03 2.49
N ASP A 25 -26.09 -14.38 1.32
CA ASP A 25 -26.33 -15.75 0.87
C ASP A 25 -25.11 -16.39 0.17
N GLY A 26 -23.99 -15.66 0.07
CA GLY A 26 -22.76 -16.11 -0.58
C GLY A 26 -22.73 -15.89 -2.10
N ARG A 27 -23.78 -15.33 -2.69
CA ARG A 27 -23.76 -14.94 -4.11
C ARG A 27 -22.80 -13.78 -4.32
N VAL A 28 -22.16 -13.73 -5.49
CA VAL A 28 -21.35 -12.58 -5.93
C VAL A 28 -21.95 -12.00 -7.19
N THR A 29 -22.18 -10.69 -7.22
CA THR A 29 -22.55 -9.95 -8.44
C THR A 29 -21.46 -8.97 -8.81
N ILE A 30 -21.23 -8.75 -10.11
CA ILE A 30 -20.25 -7.78 -10.60
C ILE A 30 -20.98 -6.67 -11.36
N GLY A 31 -20.87 -5.43 -10.89
CA GLY A 31 -21.51 -4.29 -11.55
C GLY A 31 -21.48 -3.03 -10.72
N ARG A 32 -22.23 -2.01 -11.17
CA ARG A 32 -22.21 -0.68 -10.52
C ARG A 32 -22.96 -0.66 -9.18
N SER A 33 -23.85 -1.63 -8.96
CA SER A 33 -24.63 -1.79 -7.74
C SER A 33 -24.81 -3.28 -7.39
N PRO A 34 -25.22 -3.63 -6.15
CA PRO A 34 -25.40 -5.02 -5.74
C PRO A 34 -26.42 -5.80 -6.58
N THR A 35 -27.39 -5.12 -7.20
CA THR A 35 -28.44 -5.73 -8.02
C THR A 35 -28.14 -5.71 -9.52
N ASP A 36 -27.03 -5.08 -9.92
CA ASP A 36 -26.55 -4.99 -11.30
C ASP A 36 -25.42 -6.01 -11.50
N ASP A 37 -25.70 -7.08 -12.25
CA ASP A 37 -24.75 -8.15 -12.55
C ASP A 37 -24.32 -8.10 -14.03
N SER A 38 -23.97 -6.91 -14.50
CA SER A 38 -23.57 -6.65 -15.89
C SER A 38 -22.07 -6.84 -16.15
N GLY A 39 -21.28 -7.11 -15.10
CA GLY A 39 -19.85 -7.32 -15.18
C GLY A 39 -19.46 -8.77 -15.44
N ALA A 40 -18.16 -9.01 -15.56
CA ALA A 40 -17.58 -10.31 -15.83
C ALA A 40 -16.26 -10.48 -15.06
N TRP A 41 -15.87 -11.73 -14.83
CA TRP A 41 -14.51 -12.05 -14.40
C TRP A 41 -13.59 -12.04 -15.62
N ASN A 42 -12.57 -11.19 -15.56
CA ASN A 42 -11.54 -11.13 -16.58
C ASN A 42 -10.29 -11.83 -16.07
N SER A 43 -9.61 -12.53 -16.96
CA SER A 43 -8.31 -13.14 -16.71
C SER A 43 -7.21 -12.26 -17.31
N PHE A 44 -6.13 -12.07 -16.55
CA PHE A 44 -5.00 -11.23 -16.91
C PHE A 44 -3.73 -12.06 -16.84
N ASP A 45 -3.17 -12.38 -18.00
CA ASP A 45 -1.92 -13.12 -18.12
C ASP A 45 -0.69 -12.20 -18.01
N PRO A 46 0.40 -12.63 -17.35
CA PRO A 46 1.64 -11.88 -17.29
C PRO A 46 2.25 -11.73 -18.69
N GLY A 47 2.75 -10.53 -19.01
CA GLY A 47 3.50 -10.28 -20.24
C GLY A 47 2.67 -9.84 -21.44
N ASN A 48 1.33 -9.87 -21.37
CA ASN A 48 0.48 -9.27 -22.39
C ASN A 48 0.43 -7.75 -22.20
N ARG A 49 1.03 -7.01 -23.14
CA ARG A 49 0.73 -5.58 -23.32
C ARG A 49 -0.67 -5.51 -23.93
N PHE A 50 -1.65 -5.03 -23.17
CA PHE A 50 -3.00 -4.80 -23.66
C PHE A 50 -2.96 -4.02 -24.98
N GLN A 51 -3.43 -4.63 -26.07
CA GLN A 51 -3.98 -3.89 -27.19
C GLN A 51 -5.39 -3.48 -26.74
N GLU A 52 -5.69 -2.19 -26.68
CA GLU A 52 -7.06 -1.70 -26.43
C GLU A 52 -7.97 -2.14 -27.59
N GLY A 53 -8.51 -3.36 -27.48
CA GLY A 53 -9.58 -3.85 -28.30
C GLY A 53 -10.90 -3.25 -27.83
N THR A 54 -11.61 -2.63 -28.77
CA THR A 54 -12.98 -2.12 -28.65
C THR A 54 -13.89 -3.13 -27.91
N PRO A 55 -14.75 -2.71 -26.95
CA PRO A 55 -15.65 -3.61 -26.27
C PRO A 55 -16.56 -4.32 -27.28
N GLY A 56 -16.36 -5.62 -27.46
CA GLY A 56 -17.24 -6.48 -28.24
C GLY A 56 -18.59 -6.59 -27.53
N ASN A 57 -19.64 -6.10 -28.21
CA ASN A 57 -21.01 -6.17 -27.78
C ASN A 57 -21.49 -7.64 -27.77
N ALA A 58 -21.50 -8.27 -26.59
CA ALA A 58 -22.04 -9.61 -26.38
C ALA A 58 -23.57 -9.57 -26.28
N ASN A 59 -24.24 -9.19 -27.37
CA ASN A 59 -25.67 -9.44 -27.54
C ASN A 59 -26.08 -9.30 -29.01
N GLN A 60 -25.80 -10.32 -29.82
CA GLN A 60 -26.46 -10.49 -31.12
C GLN A 60 -26.75 -11.96 -31.40
N GLN A 61 -28.03 -12.30 -31.40
CA GLN A 61 -28.66 -13.31 -32.27
C GLN A 61 -30.18 -13.02 -32.34
N PRO A 62 -30.90 -13.50 -33.37
CA PRO A 62 -31.03 -12.82 -34.66
C PRO A 62 -32.44 -12.27 -34.94
N VAL A 63 -32.49 -11.44 -35.98
CA VAL A 63 -33.63 -10.80 -36.69
C VAL A 63 -35.01 -11.45 -36.62
N ALA A 64 -36.02 -10.60 -36.40
CA ALA A 64 -37.35 -10.72 -37.02
C ALA A 64 -37.95 -9.31 -37.24
N ASP A 65 -38.50 -9.13 -38.44
CA ASP A 65 -39.18 -7.94 -38.97
C ASP A 65 -40.42 -7.51 -38.16
N ALA A 66 -40.66 -6.19 -38.09
CA ALA A 66 -41.94 -5.53 -38.45
C ALA A 66 -42.01 -4.06 -37.99
N ASP A 67 -41.99 -3.16 -38.96
CA ASP A 67 -42.96 -2.08 -39.27
C ASP A 67 -43.63 -1.18 -38.17
N ALA A 68 -43.75 0.09 -38.58
CA ALA A 68 -44.78 1.10 -38.28
C ALA A 68 -44.71 1.99 -37.01
N SER A 69 -44.24 3.23 -37.26
CA SER A 69 -45.01 4.50 -37.15
C SER A 69 -45.07 5.33 -35.84
N SER A 70 -44.72 6.63 -36.01
CA SER A 70 -45.25 7.84 -35.34
C SER A 70 -44.98 8.00 -33.83
N VAL A 71 -44.73 9.16 -33.20
CA VAL A 71 -44.99 10.60 -33.39
C VAL A 71 -43.95 11.31 -32.48
N ASP A 72 -43.25 12.36 -32.92
CA ASP A 72 -43.54 13.79 -32.73
C ASP A 72 -43.44 14.35 -31.28
N SER A 73 -42.99 15.61 -31.20
CA SER A 73 -42.70 16.51 -30.05
C SER A 73 -41.26 16.40 -29.52
N GLY A 74 -40.33 17.35 -29.68
CA GLY A 74 -40.42 18.77 -29.96
C GLY A 74 -39.78 19.56 -28.80
N ASN A 75 -38.53 20.03 -28.97
CA ASN A 75 -37.95 21.28 -28.40
C ASN A 75 -36.49 21.39 -28.91
N SER A 76 -36.17 22.12 -29.99
CA SER A 76 -36.05 23.58 -30.12
C SER A 76 -35.16 24.21 -29.04
N VAL A 77 -33.93 24.61 -29.41
CA VAL A 77 -33.44 26.01 -29.40
C VAL A 77 -32.18 26.09 -30.31
N ASP A 78 -32.38 26.63 -31.52
CA ASP A 78 -31.45 27.40 -32.36
C ASP A 78 -30.70 28.47 -31.52
N THR A 79 -29.47 28.92 -31.73
CA THR A 79 -28.76 29.45 -32.93
C THR A 79 -27.30 29.71 -32.43
N ALA A 80 -26.21 29.80 -33.19
CA ALA A 80 -26.02 30.27 -34.54
C ALA A 80 -24.71 29.75 -35.16
N ASP A 81 -24.80 29.58 -36.47
CA ASP A 81 -23.77 29.34 -37.46
C ASP A 81 -22.65 30.38 -37.51
N GLY A 82 -21.51 29.92 -38.02
CA GLY A 82 -20.40 30.74 -38.50
C GLY A 82 -19.47 29.95 -39.41
N VAL A 83 -20.02 29.22 -40.38
CA VAL A 83 -19.27 28.65 -41.51
C VAL A 83 -18.91 29.77 -42.47
N ASN A 84 -17.62 29.91 -42.78
CA ASN A 84 -17.18 30.64 -43.96
C ASN A 84 -16.29 29.71 -44.79
N ALA A 85 -16.81 29.33 -45.94
CA ALA A 85 -16.08 28.62 -46.98
C ALA A 85 -15.28 29.64 -47.78
N ASP A 86 -13.97 29.46 -47.86
CA ASP A 86 -13.15 30.08 -48.90
C ASP A 86 -12.30 29.00 -49.58
N THR A 87 -12.66 28.73 -50.84
CA THR A 87 -11.99 27.83 -51.76
C THR A 87 -10.99 28.63 -52.58
N GLY A 88 -9.73 28.65 -52.13
CA GLY A 88 -8.57 29.13 -52.90
C GLY A 88 -7.80 27.98 -53.58
N PRO A 89 -7.18 28.21 -54.75
CA PRO A 89 -6.59 27.16 -55.61
C PRO A 89 -5.28 26.58 -55.05
N PRO A 90 -4.86 25.38 -55.51
CA PRO A 90 -3.69 24.69 -54.98
C PRO A 90 -2.41 25.33 -55.54
N GLY A 91 -1.83 26.24 -54.77
CA GLY A 91 -0.45 26.68 -54.94
C GLY A 91 0.48 25.70 -54.25
N GLY A 92 1.26 24.95 -55.02
CA GLY A 92 2.29 24.05 -54.50
C GLY A 92 3.29 24.81 -53.63
N LEU A 93 3.23 24.55 -52.32
CA LEU A 93 4.34 24.80 -51.42
C LEU A 93 5.17 23.53 -51.40
N GLU A 94 6.44 23.68 -51.81
CA GLU A 94 7.46 22.65 -51.66
C GLU A 94 7.42 22.08 -50.23
N PRO A 95 7.53 20.75 -50.07
CA PRO A 95 7.67 20.16 -48.75
C PRO A 95 8.88 20.79 -48.05
N ALA A 96 8.66 21.27 -46.83
CA ALA A 96 9.75 21.73 -45.98
C ALA A 96 10.82 20.61 -45.93
N PRO A 97 12.11 20.97 -46.03
CA PRO A 97 13.18 19.98 -46.05
C PRO A 97 13.04 19.06 -44.86
N ASP A 98 13.03 17.75 -45.13
CA ASP A 98 13.02 16.69 -44.13
C ASP A 98 14.09 16.98 -43.09
N GLY A 99 13.64 17.54 -41.96
CA GLY A 99 14.48 17.67 -40.79
C GLY A 99 14.96 16.28 -40.40
N PRO A 100 16.21 16.13 -39.93
CA PRO A 100 16.77 14.82 -39.62
C PRO A 100 15.80 14.07 -38.69
N ALA A 101 15.40 12.87 -39.12
CA ALA A 101 14.57 11.98 -38.31
C ALA A 101 15.24 11.79 -36.95
N VAL A 102 14.65 12.39 -35.92
CA VAL A 102 15.09 12.19 -34.54
C VAL A 102 14.96 10.71 -34.22
N ALA A 103 16.07 10.10 -33.82
CA ALA A 103 16.12 8.69 -33.46
C ALA A 103 15.04 8.39 -32.40
N ALA A 104 14.23 7.36 -32.65
CA ALA A 104 13.20 6.92 -31.72
C ALA A 104 13.84 6.60 -30.35
N GLY A 105 13.46 7.36 -29.32
CA GLY A 105 13.93 7.16 -27.94
C GLY A 105 14.74 8.31 -27.33
N VAL A 106 15.05 9.39 -28.08
CA VAL A 106 15.66 10.59 -27.50
C VAL A 106 14.61 11.70 -27.43
N ALA A 107 14.31 12.18 -26.21
CA ALA A 107 13.36 13.27 -26.00
C ALA A 107 13.82 14.53 -26.77
N SER A 108 12.86 15.25 -27.35
CA SER A 108 13.21 16.50 -28.05
C SER A 108 13.85 17.50 -27.08
N PRO A 109 14.79 18.37 -27.52
CA PRO A 109 15.36 19.41 -26.67
C PRO A 109 14.29 20.32 -26.05
N GLU A 110 13.20 20.56 -26.77
CA GLU A 110 12.06 21.32 -26.27
C GLU A 110 11.30 20.57 -25.16
N ALA A 111 11.06 19.26 -25.33
CA ALA A 111 10.46 18.41 -24.30
C ALA A 111 11.30 18.41 -23.01
N THR A 112 12.62 18.26 -23.15
CA THR A 112 13.57 18.22 -22.04
C THR A 112 13.58 19.53 -21.24
N ALA A 113 13.60 20.68 -21.94
CA ALA A 113 13.59 21.99 -21.28
C ALA A 113 12.27 22.24 -20.52
N ALA A 114 11.13 21.98 -21.16
CA ALA A 114 9.83 22.12 -20.53
C ALA A 114 9.65 21.17 -19.33
N ALA A 115 10.08 19.91 -19.46
CA ALA A 115 9.99 18.92 -18.39
C ALA A 115 10.80 19.33 -17.14
N ARG A 116 12.03 19.84 -17.32
CA ARG A 116 12.90 20.26 -16.20
C ARG A 116 12.30 21.38 -15.35
N GLU A 117 11.65 22.35 -15.98
CA GLU A 117 10.98 23.46 -15.30
C GLU A 117 9.78 22.95 -14.50
N LEU A 118 8.90 22.18 -15.14
CA LEU A 118 7.69 21.62 -14.54
C LEU A 118 8.02 20.68 -13.36
N ALA A 119 9.04 19.82 -13.54
CA ALA A 119 9.49 18.88 -12.53
C ALA A 119 10.02 19.58 -11.26
N GLY A 120 10.77 20.68 -11.42
CA GLY A 120 11.30 21.44 -10.28
C GLY A 120 10.19 22.03 -9.40
N GLY A 121 9.18 22.63 -10.02
CA GLY A 121 8.01 23.17 -9.33
C GLY A 121 7.16 22.08 -8.65
N ALA A 122 6.88 20.99 -9.38
CA ALA A 122 6.10 19.86 -8.87
C ALA A 122 6.79 19.16 -7.69
N ALA A 123 8.12 18.96 -7.76
CA ALA A 123 8.89 18.36 -6.68
C ALA A 123 8.86 19.22 -5.42
N ALA A 124 9.19 20.51 -5.53
CA ALA A 124 9.18 21.43 -4.38
C ALA A 124 7.79 21.51 -3.71
N GLN A 125 6.71 21.53 -4.50
CA GLN A 125 5.36 21.61 -3.97
C GLN A 125 4.86 20.34 -3.29
N ASN A 126 5.34 19.15 -3.71
CA ASN A 126 4.91 17.89 -3.12
C ASN A 126 5.79 17.50 -1.92
N VAL A 127 7.11 17.71 -1.98
CA VAL A 127 8.03 17.42 -0.86
C VAL A 127 7.69 18.25 0.38
N LYS A 128 7.35 19.54 0.22
CA LYS A 128 7.01 20.43 1.35
C LYS A 128 5.77 20.02 2.17
N LYS A 129 5.01 19.02 1.70
CA LYS A 129 3.82 18.49 2.41
C LYS A 129 4.19 17.47 3.48
N PHE A 130 5.44 17.00 3.49
CA PHE A 130 5.93 15.95 4.38
C PHE A 130 7.10 16.48 5.22
N VAL A 131 7.38 15.78 6.31
CA VAL A 131 8.49 16.06 7.21
C VAL A 131 9.62 15.07 6.91
N PHE A 132 10.78 15.58 6.50
CA PHE A 132 11.98 14.78 6.26
C PHE A 132 13.09 15.22 7.19
N ASP A 133 14.02 14.32 7.51
CA ASP A 133 15.27 14.71 8.15
C ASP A 133 16.00 15.74 7.25
N ALA A 134 16.61 16.74 7.88
CA ALA A 134 17.30 17.80 7.15
C ALA A 134 18.43 17.25 6.26
N SER A 135 19.09 16.18 6.71
CA SER A 135 20.17 15.50 5.97
C SER A 135 19.68 14.74 4.73
N GLU A 136 18.41 14.35 4.67
CA GLU A 136 17.83 13.61 3.53
C GLU A 136 17.01 14.50 2.59
N SER A 137 16.57 15.67 3.04
CA SER A 137 15.59 16.51 2.33
C SER A 137 15.99 16.85 0.88
N ASP A 138 17.27 17.19 0.67
CA ASP A 138 17.78 17.52 -0.67
C ASP A 138 17.84 16.29 -1.59
N ALA A 139 18.23 15.14 -1.06
CA ALA A 139 18.27 13.89 -1.81
C ALA A 139 16.87 13.42 -2.21
N VAL A 140 15.90 13.51 -1.28
CA VAL A 140 14.48 13.22 -1.56
C VAL A 140 13.95 14.16 -2.64
N LYS A 141 14.20 15.47 -2.51
CA LYS A 141 13.75 16.45 -3.50
C LYS A 141 14.34 16.20 -4.88
N GLN A 142 15.60 15.76 -4.95
CA GLN A 142 16.24 15.39 -6.20
C GLN A 142 15.59 14.15 -6.84
N ARG A 143 15.36 13.06 -6.08
CA ARG A 143 14.68 11.86 -6.59
C ARG A 143 13.26 12.16 -7.10
N VAL A 144 12.50 12.94 -6.34
CA VAL A 144 11.15 13.38 -6.74
C VAL A 144 11.21 14.22 -8.04
N ARG A 145 12.21 15.08 -8.19
CA ARG A 145 12.42 15.88 -9.40
C ARG A 145 12.76 15.02 -10.61
N GLU A 146 13.69 14.08 -10.46
CA GLU A 146 14.09 13.16 -11.53
C GLU A 146 12.87 12.35 -12.00
N ARG A 147 12.11 11.77 -11.07
CA ARG A 147 10.91 11.00 -11.40
C ARG A 147 9.84 11.84 -12.10
N ALA A 148 9.66 13.09 -11.67
CA ALA A 148 8.73 14.02 -12.30
C ALA A 148 9.18 14.44 -13.70
N GLN A 149 10.49 14.60 -13.92
CA GLN A 149 11.07 14.93 -15.21
C GLN A 149 10.86 13.79 -16.20
N ASP A 150 11.22 12.56 -15.84
CA ASP A 150 11.03 11.37 -16.68
C ASP A 150 9.57 11.23 -17.13
N ALA A 151 8.63 11.40 -16.20
CA ALA A 151 7.20 11.32 -16.50
C ALA A 151 6.71 12.44 -17.42
N ALA A 152 7.23 13.67 -17.25
CA ALA A 152 6.89 14.79 -18.12
C ALA A 152 7.45 14.61 -19.53
N GLU A 153 8.69 14.16 -19.68
CA GLU A 153 9.32 13.90 -20.99
C GLU A 153 8.52 12.84 -21.76
N GLN A 154 8.24 11.70 -21.12
CA GLN A 154 7.44 10.63 -21.72
C GLN A 154 6.04 11.09 -22.15
N ALA A 155 5.35 11.85 -21.28
CA ALA A 155 4.01 12.34 -21.58
C ALA A 155 4.01 13.41 -22.68
N TYR A 156 5.03 14.25 -22.75
CA TYR A 156 5.18 15.25 -23.81
C TYR A 156 5.37 14.57 -25.16
N ASP A 157 6.34 13.66 -25.27
CA ASP A 157 6.65 12.98 -26.52
C ASP A 157 5.45 12.14 -27.00
N ALA A 158 4.77 11.44 -26.09
CA ALA A 158 3.54 10.71 -26.42
C ALA A 158 2.43 11.63 -26.94
N ALA A 159 2.29 12.84 -26.39
CA ALA A 159 1.31 13.82 -26.86
C ALA A 159 1.65 14.35 -28.27
N ILE A 160 2.93 14.61 -28.56
CA ILE A 160 3.38 15.02 -29.89
C ILE A 160 3.15 13.91 -30.93
N VAL A 161 3.50 12.66 -30.60
CA VAL A 161 3.23 11.49 -31.47
C VAL A 161 1.73 11.34 -31.75
N ALA A 162 0.88 11.68 -30.78
CA ALA A 162 -0.57 11.68 -30.94
C ALA A 162 -1.12 12.90 -31.73
N GLY A 163 -0.27 13.74 -32.32
CA GLY A 163 -0.68 14.90 -33.12
C GLY A 163 -1.18 16.09 -32.30
N LYS A 164 -0.94 16.13 -30.98
CA LYS A 164 -1.31 17.28 -30.15
C LYS A 164 -0.40 18.46 -30.41
N THR A 165 -0.94 19.66 -30.23
CA THR A 165 -0.15 20.89 -30.28
C THR A 165 0.87 20.95 -29.12
N PRO A 166 1.99 21.69 -29.25
CA PRO A 166 2.95 21.86 -28.16
C PRO A 166 2.31 22.34 -26.86
N LYS A 167 1.31 23.24 -26.94
CA LYS A 167 0.57 23.72 -25.76
C LYS A 167 -0.20 22.60 -25.04
N GLN A 168 -0.84 21.71 -25.80
CA GLN A 168 -1.53 20.55 -25.24
C GLN A 168 -0.53 19.53 -24.67
N ALA A 169 0.57 19.27 -25.38
CA ALA A 169 1.64 18.39 -24.89
C ALA A 169 2.26 18.89 -23.57
N ARG A 170 2.52 20.20 -23.43
CA ARG A 170 2.97 20.80 -22.16
C ARG A 170 1.97 20.62 -21.03
N LYS A 171 0.66 20.70 -21.31
CA LYS A 171 -0.39 20.47 -20.30
C LYS A 171 -0.38 19.02 -19.81
N ASP A 172 -0.24 18.06 -20.72
CA ASP A 172 -0.16 16.64 -20.39
C ASP A 172 1.13 16.32 -19.62
N ALA A 173 2.26 16.87 -20.04
CA ALA A 173 3.53 16.78 -19.34
C ALA A 173 3.47 17.32 -17.91
N ASN A 174 2.87 18.50 -17.70
CA ASN A 174 2.70 19.08 -16.35
C ASN A 174 1.83 18.20 -15.45
N LYS A 175 0.74 17.63 -15.99
CA LYS A 175 -0.11 16.69 -15.25
C LYS A 175 0.67 15.44 -14.85
N ALA A 176 1.44 14.86 -15.77
CA ALA A 176 2.27 13.68 -15.52
C ALA A 176 3.37 13.97 -14.48
N ALA A 177 4.12 15.08 -14.62
CA ALA A 177 5.10 15.51 -13.62
C ALA A 177 4.48 15.67 -12.23
N THR A 178 3.33 16.33 -12.13
CA THR A 178 2.66 16.53 -10.83
C THR A 178 2.23 15.21 -10.19
N GLN A 179 1.69 14.28 -10.98
CA GLN A 179 1.27 12.96 -10.49
C GLN A 179 2.48 12.11 -10.05
N ALA A 180 3.54 12.08 -10.86
CA ALA A 180 4.77 11.35 -10.54
C ALA A 180 5.47 11.95 -9.32
N ALA A 181 5.60 13.28 -9.24
CA ALA A 181 6.17 13.97 -8.08
C ALA A 181 5.40 13.65 -6.79
N ARG A 182 4.07 13.62 -6.87
CA ARG A 182 3.22 13.27 -5.72
C ARG A 182 3.46 11.83 -5.29
N ALA A 183 3.38 10.87 -6.22
CA ALA A 183 3.55 9.45 -5.91
C ALA A 183 4.93 9.16 -5.31
N GLU A 184 5.98 9.75 -5.87
CA GLU A 184 7.35 9.59 -5.36
C GLU A 184 7.53 10.24 -3.98
N ALA A 185 6.99 11.44 -3.77
CA ALA A 185 7.06 12.10 -2.46
C ALA A 185 6.28 11.33 -1.38
N GLU A 186 5.13 10.75 -1.73
CA GLU A 186 4.35 9.89 -0.81
C GLU A 186 5.13 8.61 -0.45
N ALA A 187 5.77 7.96 -1.42
CA ALA A 187 6.60 6.78 -1.19
C ALA A 187 7.82 7.09 -0.30
N GLU A 188 8.52 8.19 -0.57
CA GLU A 188 9.65 8.63 0.26
C GLU A 188 9.21 9.02 1.67
N ALA A 189 8.04 9.63 1.82
CA ALA A 189 7.47 9.96 3.12
C ALA A 189 7.16 8.70 3.94
N GLN A 190 6.61 7.66 3.30
CA GLN A 190 6.38 6.35 3.95
C GLN A 190 7.70 5.69 4.36
N ARG A 191 8.70 5.64 3.47
CA ARG A 191 10.03 5.11 3.78
C ARG A 191 10.65 5.83 4.98
N ALA A 192 10.70 7.16 4.94
CA ALA A 192 11.27 7.96 6.02
C ALA A 192 10.54 7.76 7.36
N ALA A 193 9.22 7.58 7.34
CA ALA A 193 8.44 7.27 8.53
C ALA A 193 8.76 5.87 9.09
N GLN A 194 8.97 4.86 8.24
CA GLN A 194 9.38 3.51 8.65
C GLN A 194 10.81 3.52 9.22
N ASP A 195 11.75 4.22 8.58
CA ASP A 195 13.12 4.37 9.07
C ASP A 195 13.15 5.05 10.44
N MET A 196 12.33 6.09 10.63
CA MET A 196 12.17 6.78 11.92
C MET A 196 11.53 5.86 12.97
N ALA A 197 10.54 5.04 12.60
CA ALA A 197 9.95 4.06 13.50
C ALA A 197 10.99 3.03 13.95
N GLN A 198 11.82 2.52 13.04
CA GLN A 198 12.92 1.61 13.37
C GLN A 198 13.92 2.26 14.34
N GLN A 199 14.29 3.53 14.10
CA GLN A 199 15.14 4.27 15.03
C GLN A 199 14.49 4.47 16.40
N ALA A 200 13.17 4.72 16.44
CA ALA A 200 12.41 4.85 17.68
C ALA A 200 12.39 3.55 18.49
N ILE A 201 12.37 2.39 17.84
CA ILE A 201 12.55 1.10 18.54
C ILE A 201 13.96 1.02 19.10
N ALA A 202 14.98 1.26 18.27
CA ALA A 202 16.38 1.11 18.63
C ALA A 202 16.82 2.03 19.79
N ASN A 203 16.23 3.22 19.90
CA ASN A 203 16.53 4.18 20.97
C ASN A 203 15.56 4.11 22.17
N GLY A 204 14.58 3.19 22.15
CA GLY A 204 13.55 3.06 23.20
C GLY A 204 12.48 4.15 23.19
N GLY A 205 12.40 4.98 22.15
CA GLY A 205 11.43 6.07 21.98
C GLY A 205 10.14 5.68 21.25
N ALA A 206 9.91 4.41 20.96
CA ALA A 206 8.70 3.96 20.25
C ALA A 206 7.42 4.07 21.11
N ILE A 207 7.56 3.96 22.44
CA ILE A 207 6.44 3.96 23.40
C ILE A 207 6.28 5.35 24.02
N ASP A 208 5.07 5.89 24.01
CA ASP A 208 4.72 7.09 24.76
C ASP A 208 4.56 6.75 26.25
N ALA A 209 5.59 7.04 27.04
CA ALA A 209 5.60 6.76 28.48
C ALA A 209 4.47 7.49 29.24
N SER A 210 3.90 8.56 28.68
CA SER A 210 2.82 9.30 29.34
C SER A 210 1.45 8.61 29.28
N THR A 211 1.29 7.63 28.39
CA THR A 211 0.04 6.86 28.23
C THR A 211 0.05 5.55 28.99
N LEU A 212 1.21 5.15 29.54
CA LEU A 212 1.37 3.94 30.31
C LEU A 212 0.80 4.10 31.72
N ASP A 213 0.15 3.04 32.22
CA ASP A 213 -0.14 2.93 33.65
C ASP A 213 1.14 2.67 34.48
N ALA A 214 1.00 2.69 35.80
CA ALA A 214 2.14 2.56 36.72
C ALA A 214 2.85 1.20 36.58
N ASP A 215 2.10 0.12 36.37
CA ASP A 215 2.65 -1.23 36.22
C ASP A 215 3.42 -1.35 34.91
N ALA A 216 2.83 -0.90 33.79
CA ALA A 216 3.48 -0.90 32.48
C ALA A 216 4.74 -0.02 32.46
N SER A 217 4.69 1.15 33.10
CA SER A 217 5.84 2.05 33.25
C SER A 217 6.98 1.38 34.02
N ALA A 218 6.66 0.71 35.14
CA ALA A 218 7.65 -0.01 35.94
C ALA A 218 8.27 -1.17 35.15
N GLN A 219 7.47 -1.92 34.39
CA GLN A 219 7.97 -3.02 33.58
C GLN A 219 8.84 -2.56 32.43
N LEU A 220 8.50 -1.44 31.78
CA LEU A 220 9.34 -0.88 30.72
C LEU A 220 10.71 -0.47 31.27
N ALA A 221 10.75 0.20 32.43
CA ALA A 221 12.00 0.56 33.09
C ALA A 221 12.84 -0.66 33.52
N ASN A 222 12.19 -1.69 34.07
CA ASN A 222 12.84 -2.96 34.42
C ASN A 222 13.39 -3.67 33.18
N TYR A 223 12.63 -3.69 32.09
CA TYR A 223 13.04 -4.32 30.84
C TYR A 223 14.27 -3.67 30.21
N GLN A 224 14.32 -2.34 30.23
CA GLN A 224 15.45 -1.57 29.69
C GLN A 224 16.74 -1.72 30.52
N SER A 225 16.61 -2.02 31.82
CA SER A 225 17.76 -2.10 32.75
C SER A 225 18.15 -3.53 33.16
N GLY A 226 17.26 -4.49 32.94
CA GLY A 226 17.38 -5.88 33.36
C GLY A 226 17.58 -6.85 32.20
N SER A 227 17.51 -8.14 32.53
CA SER A 227 17.53 -9.24 31.57
C SER A 227 16.18 -9.94 31.64
N PHE A 228 15.41 -9.89 30.56
CA PHE A 228 14.16 -10.63 30.41
C PHE A 228 14.34 -11.79 29.44
N ASP A 229 13.62 -12.88 29.64
CA ASP A 229 13.54 -13.99 28.70
C ASP A 229 13.08 -13.51 27.32
N ALA A 230 12.19 -12.51 27.27
CA ALA A 230 11.78 -11.85 26.03
C ALA A 230 12.96 -11.36 25.17
N GLN A 231 14.00 -10.77 25.79
CA GLN A 231 15.18 -10.26 25.08
C GLN A 231 16.04 -11.38 24.49
N ARG A 232 16.00 -12.58 25.10
CA ARG A 232 16.68 -13.78 24.60
C ARG A 232 15.87 -14.47 23.51
N ILE A 233 14.56 -14.64 23.74
CA ILE A 233 13.68 -15.42 22.87
C ILE A 233 13.47 -14.70 21.54
N ALA A 234 13.15 -13.40 21.57
CA ALA A 234 12.81 -12.63 20.37
C ALA A 234 13.82 -12.77 19.22
N PRO A 235 15.12 -12.48 19.40
CA PRO A 235 16.11 -12.68 18.35
C PRO A 235 16.36 -14.16 18.04
N ALA A 236 16.18 -15.07 19.00
CA ALA A 236 16.41 -16.49 18.78
C ALA A 236 15.36 -17.11 17.84
N VAL A 237 14.11 -16.66 17.90
CA VAL A 237 13.01 -17.19 17.07
C VAL A 237 12.70 -16.36 15.83
N ALA A 238 13.41 -15.25 15.63
CA ALA A 238 13.23 -14.38 14.49
C ALA A 238 13.52 -15.11 13.17
N GLY A 239 12.53 -15.14 12.26
CA GLY A 239 12.67 -15.76 10.94
C GLY A 239 12.67 -17.30 10.95
N MET A 240 12.32 -17.95 12.07
CA MET A 240 12.14 -19.40 12.11
C MET A 240 10.95 -19.85 11.27
N SER A 241 11.03 -21.10 10.80
CA SER A 241 9.87 -21.82 10.30
C SER A 241 8.93 -22.19 11.45
N ASP A 242 7.69 -22.53 11.12
CA ASP A 242 6.71 -22.99 12.11
C ASP A 242 7.18 -24.20 12.92
N ALA A 243 7.81 -25.18 12.24
CA ALA A 243 8.34 -26.38 12.87
C ALA A 243 9.50 -26.08 13.82
N ASP A 244 10.42 -25.19 13.41
CA ASP A 244 11.57 -24.82 14.23
C ASP A 244 11.15 -24.01 15.46
N PHE A 245 10.17 -23.11 15.32
CA PHE A 245 9.58 -22.38 16.44
C PHE A 245 8.97 -23.33 17.47
N GLN A 246 8.16 -24.31 17.01
CA GLN A 246 7.56 -25.31 17.88
C GLN A 246 8.62 -26.17 18.58
N ALA A 247 9.68 -26.57 17.86
CA ALA A 247 10.80 -27.31 18.45
C ALA A 247 11.56 -26.48 19.49
N PHE A 248 11.77 -25.19 19.23
CA PHE A 248 12.37 -24.25 20.17
C PHE A 248 11.54 -24.15 21.47
N MET A 249 10.23 -23.90 21.34
CA MET A 249 9.35 -23.79 22.51
C MET A 249 9.21 -25.12 23.27
N ALA A 250 9.19 -26.26 22.57
CA ALA A 250 9.22 -27.57 23.21
C ALA A 250 10.51 -27.79 24.01
N ASN A 251 11.66 -27.33 23.49
CA ASN A 251 12.93 -27.38 24.21
C ASN A 251 12.89 -26.52 25.48
N GLU A 252 12.38 -25.29 25.41
CA GLU A 252 12.21 -24.41 26.59
C GLU A 252 11.37 -25.06 27.69
N VAL A 253 10.32 -25.80 27.32
CA VAL A 253 9.52 -26.60 28.26
C VAL A 253 10.33 -27.75 28.85
N SER A 254 11.06 -28.49 28.01
CA SER A 254 11.81 -29.68 28.42
C SER A 254 12.97 -29.39 29.37
N THR A 255 13.60 -28.21 29.23
CA THR A 255 14.68 -27.75 30.10
C THR A 255 14.17 -27.11 31.39
N GLY A 256 12.86 -26.89 31.50
CA GLY A 256 12.23 -26.24 32.64
C GLY A 256 12.37 -24.71 32.64
N ALA A 257 12.76 -24.10 31.51
CA ALA A 257 12.79 -22.64 31.39
C ALA A 257 11.38 -22.03 31.47
N VAL A 258 10.38 -22.75 30.96
CA VAL A 258 8.96 -22.36 31.01
C VAL A 258 8.06 -23.57 31.26
N PRO A 259 6.91 -23.41 31.95
CA PRO A 259 5.91 -24.47 32.03
C PRO A 259 5.33 -24.83 30.65
N ALA A 260 4.64 -25.98 30.57
CA ALA A 260 3.88 -26.36 29.38
C ALA A 260 2.83 -25.27 29.03
N PRO A 261 2.56 -25.02 27.73
CA PRO A 261 1.70 -23.93 27.32
C PRO A 261 0.26 -24.15 27.76
N GLN A 262 -0.41 -23.05 28.07
CA GLN A 262 -1.86 -23.00 28.17
C GLN A 262 -2.46 -22.88 26.77
N SER A 263 -3.65 -23.45 26.58
CA SER A 263 -4.42 -23.32 25.34
C SER A 263 -5.63 -22.41 25.53
N ARG A 264 -5.85 -21.49 24.60
CA ARG A 264 -7.03 -20.61 24.57
C ARG A 264 -7.67 -20.61 23.19
N ASN A 265 -8.98 -20.87 23.11
CA ASN A 265 -9.70 -20.80 21.85
C ASN A 265 -9.91 -19.34 21.43
N ILE A 266 -9.55 -19.03 20.19
CA ILE A 266 -9.74 -17.71 19.54
C ILE A 266 -10.35 -17.91 18.15
N SER A 267 -10.86 -16.85 17.54
CA SER A 267 -11.34 -16.89 16.15
C SER A 267 -10.21 -17.20 15.17
N ALA A 268 -10.48 -18.02 14.17
CA ALA A 268 -9.57 -18.25 13.05
C ALA A 268 -9.77 -17.18 11.96
N PRO A 269 -8.73 -16.82 11.18
CA PRO A 269 -8.84 -15.79 10.15
C PRO A 269 -9.71 -16.17 8.95
N ASN A 270 -9.66 -17.43 8.53
CA ASN A 270 -10.37 -17.93 7.35
C ASN A 270 -11.16 -19.20 7.74
N PRO A 271 -12.49 -19.15 7.86
CA PRO A 271 -13.28 -20.33 8.15
C PRO A 271 -13.24 -21.31 6.95
N PRO A 272 -13.22 -22.64 7.16
CA PRO A 272 -13.11 -23.39 8.42
C PRO A 272 -11.66 -23.80 8.79
N PRO A 273 -11.34 -24.03 10.10
CA PRO A 273 -12.24 -24.03 11.26
C PRO A 273 -12.63 -22.61 11.71
N ALA A 274 -13.75 -22.46 12.43
CA ALA A 274 -14.20 -21.14 12.94
C ALA A 274 -13.35 -20.64 14.13
N GLN A 275 -12.70 -21.57 14.84
CA GLN A 275 -11.82 -21.29 15.97
C GLN A 275 -10.50 -22.02 15.81
N GLN A 276 -9.47 -21.49 16.45
CA GLN A 276 -8.15 -22.13 16.60
C GLN A 276 -7.72 -22.08 18.07
N ALA A 277 -6.88 -23.02 18.48
CA ALA A 277 -6.25 -23.01 19.79
C ALA A 277 -4.94 -22.20 19.74
N MET A 278 -4.93 -21.04 20.40
CA MET A 278 -3.72 -20.27 20.64
C MET A 278 -2.95 -20.88 21.81
N GLN A 279 -1.63 -21.04 21.67
CA GLN A 279 -0.74 -21.51 22.73
C GLN A 279 -0.12 -20.30 23.45
N ILE A 280 -0.03 -20.38 24.78
CA ILE A 280 0.48 -19.32 25.65
C ILE A 280 1.51 -19.91 26.60
N TRP A 281 2.75 -19.45 26.52
CA TRP A 281 3.81 -19.77 27.48
C TRP A 281 4.06 -18.55 28.36
N GLU A 282 4.05 -18.74 29.69
CA GLU A 282 4.30 -17.68 30.68
C GLU A 282 5.58 -17.97 31.47
N TYR A 283 6.58 -17.12 31.33
CA TYR A 283 7.86 -17.22 32.04
C TYR A 283 7.78 -16.54 33.41
N PRO A 284 8.64 -16.94 34.38
CA PRO A 284 8.63 -16.37 35.74
C PRO A 284 8.87 -14.86 35.81
N ASP A 285 9.58 -14.30 34.84
CA ASP A 285 9.91 -12.87 34.77
C ASP A 285 8.76 -11.99 34.22
N GLY A 286 7.66 -12.61 33.78
CA GLY A 286 6.53 -11.92 33.16
C GLY A 286 6.56 -11.90 31.64
N THR A 287 7.56 -12.51 31.00
CA THR A 287 7.56 -12.75 29.54
C THR A 287 6.43 -13.70 29.16
N VAL A 288 5.69 -13.36 28.10
CA VAL A 288 4.63 -14.18 27.52
C VAL A 288 4.89 -14.40 26.04
N VAL A 289 4.86 -15.65 25.61
CA VAL A 289 4.87 -16.01 24.19
C VAL A 289 3.48 -16.48 23.80
N ARG A 290 2.85 -15.82 22.82
CA ARG A 290 1.55 -16.22 22.26
C ARG A 290 1.75 -16.70 20.84
N TYR A 291 1.30 -17.89 20.52
CA TYR A 291 1.41 -18.47 19.19
C TYR A 291 0.03 -18.85 18.63
N LYS A 292 -0.22 -18.47 17.38
CA LYS A 292 -1.46 -18.71 16.63
C LYS A 292 -1.12 -19.53 15.38
N PRO A 293 -1.43 -20.84 15.36
CA PRO A 293 -1.04 -21.72 14.26
C PRO A 293 -1.70 -21.37 12.92
N LEU A 294 -2.89 -20.76 12.94
CA LEU A 294 -3.57 -20.33 11.72
C LEU A 294 -3.45 -18.82 11.49
N GLY A 295 -2.65 -18.12 12.30
CA GLY A 295 -2.48 -16.67 12.21
C GLY A 295 -3.61 -15.85 12.80
N ASP A 296 -3.80 -14.62 12.30
CA ASP A 296 -4.88 -13.71 12.67
C ASP A 296 -5.53 -13.07 11.43
N ALA A 297 -6.61 -12.32 11.63
CA ALA A 297 -7.42 -11.76 10.55
C ALA A 297 -6.61 -10.90 9.54
N MET A 298 -5.49 -10.32 9.97
CA MET A 298 -4.61 -9.51 9.12
C MET A 298 -3.45 -10.34 8.55
N ARG A 299 -3.11 -11.47 9.16
CA ARG A 299 -1.97 -12.32 8.83
C ARG A 299 -2.41 -13.79 8.82
N PRO A 300 -2.84 -14.36 7.68
CA PRO A 300 -3.44 -15.69 7.61
C PRO A 300 -2.41 -16.86 7.70
N ASN A 301 -1.15 -16.57 8.02
CA ASN A 301 -0.08 -17.55 8.22
C ASN A 301 0.24 -17.68 9.72
N PRO A 302 0.91 -18.74 10.19
CA PRO A 302 1.28 -18.86 11.59
C PRO A 302 1.98 -17.60 12.12
N THR A 303 1.47 -17.07 13.23
CA THR A 303 2.01 -15.87 13.87
C THR A 303 2.31 -16.10 15.33
N TYR A 304 3.20 -15.27 15.87
CA TYR A 304 3.44 -15.21 17.30
C TYR A 304 3.65 -13.77 17.77
N ALA A 305 3.51 -13.55 19.07
CA ALA A 305 3.88 -12.32 19.74
C ALA A 305 4.65 -12.66 21.01
N ILE A 306 5.65 -11.84 21.32
CA ILE A 306 6.36 -11.86 22.58
C ILE A 306 5.97 -10.59 23.32
N GLU A 307 5.53 -10.74 24.57
CA GLU A 307 4.94 -9.69 25.38
C GLU A 307 5.58 -9.69 26.76
N VAL A 308 5.55 -8.54 27.44
CA VAL A 308 5.91 -8.44 28.86
C VAL A 308 4.65 -8.03 29.60
N LYS A 309 4.28 -8.75 30.66
CA LYS A 309 3.09 -8.45 31.48
C LYS A 309 3.32 -7.23 32.36
N GLY A 310 2.28 -6.42 32.58
CA GLY A 310 2.30 -5.32 33.56
C GLY A 310 2.56 -5.82 34.98
N ASN A 311 1.92 -6.94 35.36
CA ASN A 311 2.14 -7.58 36.64
C ASN A 311 2.53 -9.06 36.46
N PRO A 312 3.81 -9.43 36.66
CA PRO A 312 4.29 -10.80 36.45
C PRO A 312 3.71 -11.79 37.47
N THR A 313 3.20 -11.32 38.62
CA THR A 313 2.68 -12.19 39.69
C THR A 313 1.25 -12.69 39.45
N LEU A 314 0.52 -12.07 38.54
CA LEU A 314 -0.87 -12.44 38.21
C LEU A 314 -0.90 -13.33 36.98
N PRO A 315 -1.79 -14.33 36.86
CA PRO A 315 -1.93 -15.13 35.64
C PRO A 315 -2.27 -14.28 34.39
N ASP A 316 -1.91 -14.74 33.20
CA ASP A 316 -2.29 -14.06 31.96
C ASP A 316 -3.81 -14.07 31.72
N SER A 317 -4.45 -12.91 31.89
CA SER A 317 -5.86 -12.71 31.56
C SER A 317 -6.11 -12.46 30.06
N GLY A 318 -5.06 -12.34 29.24
CA GLY A 318 -5.14 -12.07 27.80
C GLY A 318 -4.54 -10.71 27.42
N LEU A 319 -4.98 -10.12 26.31
CA LEU A 319 -4.36 -8.93 25.72
C LEU A 319 -4.27 -7.71 26.66
N GLY A 320 -5.16 -7.62 27.66
CA GLY A 320 -5.14 -6.53 28.64
C GLY A 320 -4.01 -6.65 29.68
N SER A 321 -3.39 -7.81 29.83
CA SER A 321 -2.33 -8.06 30.83
C SER A 321 -0.95 -7.58 30.38
N ALA A 322 -0.71 -7.45 29.08
CA ALA A 322 0.55 -7.02 28.51
C ALA A 322 0.81 -5.55 28.84
N ALA A 323 2.01 -5.21 29.30
CA ALA A 323 2.53 -3.85 29.36
C ALA A 323 2.87 -3.35 27.95
N PHE A 324 3.68 -4.11 27.23
CA PHE A 324 4.14 -3.82 25.87
C PHE A 324 4.49 -5.14 25.14
N LYS A 325 4.84 -5.02 23.86
CA LYS A 325 5.27 -6.13 23.00
C LYS A 325 6.77 -6.03 22.73
N VAL A 326 7.34 -7.09 22.18
CA VAL A 326 8.76 -7.16 21.86
C VAL A 326 8.92 -7.47 20.38
N ASP A 327 9.73 -6.68 19.68
CA ASP A 327 10.05 -6.90 18.27
C ASP A 327 11.05 -8.05 18.08
N SER A 328 11.37 -8.40 16.84
CA SER A 328 12.31 -9.49 16.53
C SER A 328 13.76 -9.24 16.98
N SER A 329 14.12 -8.00 17.33
CA SER A 329 15.45 -7.66 17.84
C SER A 329 15.55 -7.68 19.37
N GLY A 330 14.42 -7.86 20.06
CA GLY A 330 14.34 -7.74 21.52
C GLY A 330 14.02 -6.33 22.01
N GLY A 331 13.73 -5.38 21.11
CA GLY A 331 13.31 -4.03 21.43
C GLY A 331 11.85 -3.98 21.90
N ALA A 332 11.56 -3.15 22.91
CA ALA A 332 10.19 -2.92 23.37
C ALA A 332 9.41 -2.07 22.35
N VAL A 333 8.22 -2.52 22.00
CA VAL A 333 7.30 -1.83 21.07
C VAL A 333 5.90 -1.71 21.65
N PRO A 334 5.11 -0.71 21.25
CA PRO A 334 3.83 -0.47 21.88
C PRO A 334 2.82 -1.58 21.54
N LYS A 335 1.94 -1.91 22.49
CA LYS A 335 0.95 -3.00 22.29
C LYS A 335 -0.29 -2.57 21.52
N LYS A 336 -0.61 -1.27 21.51
CA LYS A 336 -1.78 -0.67 20.85
C LYS A 336 -1.42 0.71 20.30
N PRO A 337 -2.22 1.25 19.36
CA PRO A 337 -1.96 2.55 18.74
C PRO A 337 -1.82 3.71 19.73
N ASP A 338 -2.61 3.72 20.79
CA ASP A 338 -2.60 4.81 21.80
C ASP A 338 -1.30 4.84 22.63
N ASP A 339 -0.47 3.80 22.57
CA ASP A 339 0.80 3.74 23.31
C ASP A 339 1.98 4.24 22.45
N VAL A 340 1.73 4.69 21.22
CA VAL A 340 2.78 5.06 20.25
C VAL A 340 3.17 6.53 20.39
N ALA A 341 4.46 6.80 20.58
CA ALA A 341 5.01 8.15 20.53
C ALA A 341 5.19 8.61 19.07
N ASN A 342 4.09 8.90 18.36
CA ASN A 342 4.13 9.28 16.94
C ASN A 342 4.56 10.75 16.76
N PRO A 343 5.68 11.04 16.07
CA PRO A 343 6.13 12.41 15.84
C PRO A 343 5.33 13.13 14.74
N PHE A 344 4.52 12.40 13.97
CA PHE A 344 3.74 12.95 12.88
C PHE A 344 2.31 13.27 13.32
N SER A 345 1.81 14.45 12.95
CA SER A 345 0.41 14.79 13.22
C SER A 345 -0.52 14.08 12.24
N PRO A 346 -1.61 13.42 12.68
CA PRO A 346 -2.60 12.83 11.78
C PRO A 346 -3.33 13.88 10.92
N ALA A 347 -3.37 15.15 11.37
CA ALA A 347 -4.02 16.24 10.63
C ALA A 347 -3.18 16.76 9.45
N ASN A 348 -1.84 16.81 9.63
CA ASN A 348 -0.94 17.46 8.66
C ASN A 348 -0.08 16.46 7.87
N ASN A 349 0.22 15.29 8.45
CA ASN A 349 1.20 14.33 7.94
C ASN A 349 0.64 12.91 7.93
N ARG A 350 -0.64 12.75 7.56
CA ARG A 350 -1.37 11.48 7.66
C ARG A 350 -0.64 10.27 7.07
N ILE A 351 -0.02 10.41 5.90
CA ILE A 351 0.71 9.30 5.26
C ILE A 351 1.88 8.81 6.12
N GLN A 352 2.63 9.74 6.72
CA GLN A 352 3.76 9.39 7.59
C GLN A 352 3.28 8.88 8.94
N HIS A 353 2.24 9.51 9.50
CA HIS A 353 1.59 9.07 10.73
C HIS A 353 1.14 7.61 10.61
N ASP A 354 0.40 7.27 9.55
CA ASP A 354 -0.16 5.94 9.34
C ASP A 354 0.96 4.91 9.09
N ALA A 355 1.98 5.26 8.29
CA ALA A 355 3.13 4.38 8.04
C ALA A 355 3.99 4.12 9.29
N PHE A 356 4.26 5.15 10.10
CA PHE A 356 4.98 5.02 11.36
C PHE A 356 4.23 4.11 12.34
N LEU A 357 2.92 4.36 12.48
CA LEU A 357 2.03 3.58 13.33
C LEU A 357 1.95 2.12 12.89
N GLU A 358 1.71 1.87 11.60
CA GLU A 358 1.61 0.53 11.03
C GLU A 358 2.91 -0.28 11.22
N TYR A 359 4.06 0.36 11.04
CA TYR A 359 5.37 -0.26 11.26
C TYR A 359 5.53 -0.72 12.71
N LEU A 360 5.32 0.17 13.70
CA LEU A 360 5.45 -0.18 15.11
C LEU A 360 4.45 -1.24 15.56
N MET A 361 3.20 -1.17 15.10
CA MET A 361 2.19 -2.19 15.42
C MET A 361 2.51 -3.54 14.79
N SER A 362 3.13 -3.54 13.61
CA SER A 362 3.55 -4.79 12.96
C SER A 362 4.81 -5.38 13.57
N ALA A 363 5.73 -4.56 14.09
CA ALA A 363 6.96 -5.02 14.73
C ALA A 363 6.71 -5.99 15.90
N GLY A 364 5.64 -5.78 16.69
CA GLY A 364 5.25 -6.66 17.80
C GLY A 364 4.37 -7.85 17.41
N HIS A 365 4.11 -8.07 16.12
CA HIS A 365 3.32 -9.20 15.62
C HIS A 365 4.10 -9.95 14.54
N LEU A 366 4.75 -11.02 14.96
CA LEU A 366 5.77 -11.70 14.20
C LEU A 366 5.15 -12.84 13.39
N SER A 367 5.68 -13.06 12.20
CA SER A 367 5.28 -14.14 11.29
C SER A 367 6.35 -15.21 11.24
N LEU A 368 5.92 -16.47 11.08
CA LEU A 368 6.80 -17.60 10.80
C LEU A 368 6.82 -17.86 9.30
N SER A 369 7.96 -18.34 8.78
CA SER A 369 8.19 -18.54 7.34
C SER A 369 7.59 -19.84 6.80
#